data_AF-A0A4Y2ICQ7-F1
#
_entry.id   AF-A0A4Y2ICQ7-F1
#
_cell.length_a   1.000
_cell.length_b   1.000
_cell.length_c   1.000
_cell.angle_alpha   90.00
_cell.angle_beta   90.00
_cell.angle_gamma   90.00
#
_symmetry.space_group_name_H-M   'P 1'
#
loop_
_entity.id
_entity.type
_entity.pdbx_description
1 polymer ?
#
loop_
_entity_poly.entity_id
_entity_poly.type
_entity_poly.pdbx_seq_one_letter_code
_entity_poly.pdbx_strand_id
1 'polypeptide(L)'
;MRKGQEEMRKGQEEMRKEQEEMKNQIQSHVESKVGEIKDHFNSSIEKIEEDVQSVKREIGEVKGEVERKIEGVEDKVQGKIEEVKEKVHVKIGDLEKKLSEFEDRPINFLANPDLTYSRPTVKSLTFDGQTFWTVFKTQFDVVSSENGWNNRVKASQLEASLRGSAAEVLQGIPSDKDLMTIKNALEARFGDSHLI
;
A
#
# COMPACT_ATOMS: atom_id res chain seq x y z
N MET A 1 -45.94 -25.61 -101.70
CA MET A 1 -46.20 -25.75 -100.24
C MET A 1 -45.07 -26.43 -99.47
N ARG A 2 -44.53 -27.60 -99.88
CA ARG A 2 -43.46 -28.30 -99.14
C ARG A 2 -42.15 -27.51 -98.93
N LYS A 3 -41.66 -26.79 -99.95
CA LYS A 3 -40.38 -26.05 -99.89
C LYS A 3 -40.34 -24.95 -98.81
N GLY A 4 -41.44 -24.21 -98.63
CA GLY A 4 -41.54 -23.15 -97.61
C GLY A 4 -41.62 -23.67 -96.17
N GLN A 5 -42.18 -24.86 -95.93
CA GLN A 5 -42.15 -25.50 -94.62
C GLN A 5 -40.73 -25.95 -94.22
N GLU A 6 -39.96 -26.42 -95.19
CA GLU A 6 -38.59 -26.89 -94.95
C GLU A 6 -37.62 -25.74 -94.68
N GLU A 7 -37.76 -24.62 -95.40
CA GLU A 7 -37.00 -23.38 -95.11
C GLU A 7 -37.33 -22.81 -93.73
N MET A 8 -38.61 -22.80 -93.33
CA MET A 8 -39.02 -22.37 -91.99
C MET A 8 -38.41 -23.25 -90.90
N ARG A 9 -38.39 -24.57 -91.12
CA ARG A 9 -37.78 -25.52 -90.17
C ARG A 9 -36.28 -25.29 -90.03
N LYS A 10 -35.60 -25.01 -91.15
CA LYS A 10 -34.15 -24.70 -91.17
C LYS A 10 -33.84 -23.40 -90.44
N GLY A 11 -34.62 -22.34 -90.68
CA GLY A 11 -34.46 -21.05 -89.99
C GLY A 11 -34.70 -21.15 -88.48
N GLN A 12 -35.66 -21.99 -88.04
CA GLN A 12 -35.85 -22.28 -86.61
C GLN A 12 -34.66 -23.03 -85.99
N GLU A 13 -34.05 -23.94 -86.74
CA GLU A 13 -32.90 -24.72 -86.28
C GLU A 13 -31.63 -23.87 -86.19
N GLU A 14 -31.40 -22.96 -87.15
CA GLU A 14 -30.33 -21.96 -87.09
C GLU A 14 -30.52 -21.00 -85.92
N MET A 15 -31.73 -20.47 -85.73
CA MET A 15 -32.04 -19.58 -84.61
C MET A 15 -31.85 -20.25 -83.24
N ARG A 16 -32.17 -21.55 -83.13
CA ARG A 16 -31.88 -22.34 -81.93
C ARG A 16 -30.38 -22.46 -81.67
N LYS A 17 -29.59 -22.72 -82.71
CA LYS A 17 -28.12 -22.83 -82.58
C LYS A 17 -27.50 -21.50 -82.15
N GLU A 18 -27.91 -20.39 -82.75
CA GLU A 18 -27.44 -19.05 -82.36
C GLU A 18 -27.78 -18.72 -80.89
N GLN A 19 -28.97 -19.09 -80.43
CA GLN A 19 -29.35 -18.92 -79.02
C GLN A 19 -28.53 -19.81 -78.07
N GLU A 20 -28.27 -21.06 -78.45
CA GLU A 20 -27.42 -21.99 -77.68
C GLU A 20 -25.99 -21.47 -77.56
N GLU A 21 -25.44 -20.94 -78.65
CA GLU A 21 -24.09 -20.38 -78.71
C GLU A 21 -23.96 -19.12 -77.86
N MET A 22 -24.93 -18.20 -77.96
CA MET A 22 -25.00 -17.01 -77.11
C MET A 22 -25.09 -17.38 -75.62
N LYS A 23 -25.92 -18.38 -75.27
CA LYS A 23 -26.05 -18.86 -73.90
C LYS A 23 -24.74 -19.44 -73.38
N ASN A 24 -24.04 -20.25 -74.17
CA ASN A 24 -22.75 -20.84 -73.78
C ASN A 24 -21.66 -19.78 -73.60
N GLN A 25 -21.64 -18.74 -74.46
CA GLN A 25 -20.73 -17.60 -74.30
C GLN A 25 -21.03 -16.81 -73.02
N ILE A 26 -22.30 -16.53 -72.73
CA ILE A 26 -22.69 -15.84 -71.49
C ILE A 26 -22.32 -16.69 -70.27
N GLN A 27 -22.61 -17.99 -70.30
CA GLN A 27 -22.30 -18.92 -69.21
C GLN A 27 -20.79 -18.97 -68.95
N SER A 28 -19.97 -19.18 -69.98
CA SER A 28 -18.51 -19.21 -69.84
C SER A 28 -17.93 -17.88 -69.35
N HIS A 29 -18.47 -16.74 -69.80
CA HIS A 29 -18.05 -15.42 -69.31
C HIS A 29 -18.36 -15.22 -67.82
N VAL A 30 -19.57 -15.61 -67.39
CA VAL A 30 -19.97 -15.53 -65.98
C VAL A 30 -19.11 -16.48 -65.13
N GLU A 31 -18.91 -17.72 -65.56
CA GLU A 31 -18.06 -18.69 -64.86
C GLU A 31 -16.61 -18.17 -64.71
N SER A 32 -16.05 -17.58 -65.78
CA SER A 32 -14.73 -16.96 -65.75
C SER A 32 -14.66 -15.78 -64.78
N LYS A 33 -15.65 -14.88 -64.79
CA LYS A 33 -15.69 -13.72 -63.88
C LYS A 33 -15.87 -14.14 -62.42
N VAL A 34 -16.70 -15.15 -62.15
CA VAL A 34 -16.85 -15.72 -60.82
C VAL A 34 -15.55 -16.37 -60.34
N GLY A 35 -14.82 -17.05 -61.23
CA GLY A 35 -13.49 -17.59 -60.96
C GLY A 35 -12.49 -16.50 -60.54
N GLU A 36 -12.36 -15.45 -61.35
CA GLU A 36 -11.48 -14.30 -61.05
C GLU A 36 -11.81 -13.66 -59.69
N ILE A 37 -13.10 -13.47 -59.39
CA ILE A 37 -13.55 -12.90 -58.12
C ILE A 37 -13.16 -13.82 -56.96
N LYS A 38 -13.34 -15.13 -57.11
CA LYS A 38 -13.00 -16.12 -56.09
C LYS A 38 -11.49 -16.11 -55.80
N ASP A 39 -10.66 -16.06 -56.83
CA ASP A 39 -9.21 -16.02 -56.69
C ASP A 39 -8.74 -14.74 -56.00
N HIS A 40 -9.34 -13.59 -56.35
CA HIS A 40 -9.06 -12.33 -55.68
C HIS A 40 -9.44 -12.35 -54.19
N PHE A 41 -10.60 -12.91 -53.85
CA PHE A 41 -11.02 -13.06 -52.46
C PHE A 41 -10.09 -13.99 -51.68
N ASN A 42 -9.70 -15.14 -52.24
CA ASN A 42 -8.77 -16.05 -51.59
C ASN A 42 -7.42 -15.38 -51.32
N SER A 43 -6.86 -14.67 -52.31
CA SER A 43 -5.61 -13.92 -52.13
C SER A 43 -5.74 -12.82 -51.06
N SER A 44 -6.89 -12.16 -50.99
CA SER A 44 -7.14 -11.14 -49.95
C SER A 44 -7.24 -11.76 -48.56
N ILE A 45 -7.89 -12.94 -48.45
CA ILE A 45 -7.99 -13.70 -47.20
C ILE A 45 -6.61 -14.13 -46.72
N GLU A 46 -5.77 -14.69 -47.60
CA GLU A 46 -4.40 -15.12 -47.26
C GLU A 46 -3.56 -13.97 -46.70
N LYS A 47 -3.61 -12.78 -47.32
CA LYS A 47 -2.90 -11.59 -46.82
C LYS A 47 -3.39 -11.16 -45.44
N ILE A 48 -4.70 -11.17 -45.22
CA ILE A 48 -5.28 -10.83 -43.91
C ILE A 48 -4.83 -11.85 -42.85
N GLU A 49 -4.79 -13.13 -43.20
CA GLU A 49 -4.31 -14.17 -42.28
C GLU A 49 -2.84 -13.96 -41.92
N GLU A 50 -1.98 -13.64 -42.90
CA GLU A 50 -0.57 -13.29 -42.67
C GLU A 50 -0.43 -12.08 -41.73
N ASP A 51 -1.15 -11.00 -41.99
CA ASP A 51 -1.14 -9.79 -41.16
C ASP A 51 -1.59 -10.09 -39.73
N VAL A 52 -2.66 -10.86 -39.56
CA VAL A 52 -3.16 -11.26 -38.24
C VAL A 52 -2.14 -12.10 -37.48
N GLN A 53 -1.43 -13.01 -38.14
CA GLN A 53 -0.36 -13.78 -37.50
C GLN A 53 0.83 -12.90 -37.11
N SER A 54 1.20 -11.92 -37.94
CA SER A 54 2.26 -10.97 -37.61
C SER A 54 1.90 -10.14 -36.38
N VAL A 55 0.70 -9.57 -36.34
CA VAL A 55 0.21 -8.80 -35.18
C VAL A 55 0.18 -9.66 -33.93
N LYS A 56 -0.27 -10.91 -34.03
CA LYS A 56 -0.29 -11.84 -32.90
C LYS A 56 1.11 -12.10 -32.33
N ARG A 57 2.14 -12.21 -33.18
CA ARG A 57 3.53 -12.33 -32.77
C ARG A 57 4.02 -11.09 -32.05
N GLU A 58 3.80 -9.90 -32.63
CA GLU A 58 4.21 -8.62 -32.04
C GLU A 58 3.57 -8.39 -30.66
N ILE A 59 2.28 -8.71 -30.51
CA ILE A 59 1.60 -8.65 -29.21
C ILE A 59 2.28 -9.57 -28.18
N GLY A 60 2.71 -10.76 -28.60
CA GLY A 60 3.47 -11.69 -27.74
C GLY A 60 4.82 -11.12 -27.29
N GLU A 61 5.56 -10.50 -28.20
CA GLU A 61 6.84 -9.86 -27.90
C GLU A 61 6.68 -8.68 -26.93
N VAL A 62 5.71 -7.80 -27.20
CA VAL A 62 5.40 -6.66 -26.33
C VAL A 62 4.97 -7.15 -24.94
N LYS A 63 4.12 -8.17 -24.86
CA LYS A 63 3.72 -8.77 -23.59
C LYS A 63 4.93 -9.27 -22.80
N GLY A 64 5.83 -10.02 -23.44
CA GLY A 64 7.04 -10.51 -22.80
C GLY A 64 8.01 -9.40 -22.36
N GLU A 65 8.10 -8.29 -23.12
CA GLU A 65 8.91 -7.14 -22.71
C GLU A 65 8.31 -6.43 -21.48
N VAL A 66 6.99 -6.26 -21.45
CA VAL A 66 6.29 -5.68 -20.30
C VAL A 66 6.48 -6.54 -19.05
N GLU A 67 6.33 -7.86 -19.15
CA GLU A 67 6.57 -8.80 -18.05
C GLU A 67 7.99 -8.67 -17.49
N ARG A 68 9.02 -8.68 -18.36
CA ARG A 68 10.43 -8.48 -17.94
C ARG A 68 10.67 -7.13 -17.26
N LYS A 69 10.03 -6.06 -17.74
CA LYS A 69 10.14 -4.73 -17.12
C LYS A 69 9.52 -4.69 -15.73
N ILE A 70 8.40 -5.37 -15.54
CA ILE A 70 7.73 -5.47 -14.24
C ILE A 70 8.64 -6.23 -13.27
N GLU A 71 9.12 -7.41 -13.65
CA GLU A 71 10.05 -8.22 -12.84
C GLU A 71 11.31 -7.41 -12.44
N GLY A 72 11.94 -6.72 -13.39
CA GLY A 72 13.10 -5.89 -13.09
C GLY A 72 12.81 -4.69 -12.17
N VAL A 73 11.59 -4.16 -12.18
CA VAL A 73 11.16 -3.12 -11.22
C VAL A 73 10.93 -3.73 -9.84
N GLU A 74 10.29 -4.90 -9.76
CA GLU A 74 10.07 -5.63 -8.51
C GLU A 74 11.39 -5.96 -7.82
N ASP A 75 12.35 -6.53 -8.53
CA ASP A 75 13.69 -6.84 -8.02
C ASP A 75 14.40 -5.60 -7.47
N LYS A 76 14.33 -4.48 -8.21
CA LYS A 76 14.96 -3.23 -7.80
C LYS A 76 14.30 -2.64 -6.56
N VAL A 77 12.98 -2.73 -6.44
CA VAL A 77 12.25 -2.27 -5.26
C VAL A 77 12.59 -3.16 -4.07
N GLN A 78 12.58 -4.48 -4.23
CA GLN A 78 12.93 -5.42 -3.18
C GLN A 78 14.36 -5.21 -2.68
N GLY A 79 15.33 -5.04 -3.58
CA GLY A 79 16.71 -4.75 -3.21
C GLY A 79 16.87 -3.46 -2.39
N LYS A 80 16.16 -2.38 -2.77
CA LYS A 80 16.16 -1.13 -2.01
C LYS A 80 15.53 -1.28 -0.63
N ILE A 81 14.46 -2.06 -0.51
CA ILE A 81 13.80 -2.32 0.77
C ILE A 81 14.75 -3.06 1.70
N GLU A 82 15.46 -4.10 1.22
CA GLU A 82 16.40 -4.85 2.05
C GLU A 82 17.59 -3.97 2.48
N GLU A 83 18.13 -3.13 1.59
CA GLU A 83 19.19 -2.18 1.94
C GLU A 83 18.76 -1.20 3.04
N VAL A 84 17.54 -0.65 2.95
CA VAL A 84 16.99 0.25 3.96
C VAL A 84 16.78 -0.49 5.28
N LYS A 85 16.25 -1.71 5.22
CA LYS A 85 16.01 -2.55 6.40
C LYS A 85 17.30 -2.84 7.14
N GLU A 86 18.36 -3.21 6.43
CA GLU A 86 19.69 -3.45 7.02
C GLU A 86 20.25 -2.18 7.66
N LYS A 87 20.20 -1.04 6.96
CA LYS A 87 20.64 0.26 7.50
C LYS A 87 19.89 0.65 8.77
N VAL A 88 18.58 0.39 8.83
CA VAL A 88 17.76 0.64 10.02
C VAL A 88 18.15 -0.30 11.15
N HIS A 89 18.32 -1.60 10.86
CA HIS A 89 18.69 -2.60 11.86
C HIS A 89 20.04 -2.28 12.52
N VAL A 90 21.06 -1.92 11.71
CA VAL A 90 22.37 -1.49 12.20
C VAL A 90 22.25 -0.25 13.09
N LYS A 91 21.50 0.78 12.66
CA LYS A 91 21.31 2.00 13.46
C LYS A 91 20.60 1.75 14.79
N ILE A 92 19.63 0.84 14.80
CA ILE A 92 18.94 0.45 16.04
C ILE A 92 19.94 -0.22 16.98
N GLY A 93 20.73 -1.18 16.50
CA GLY A 93 21.76 -1.84 17.32
C GLY A 93 22.81 -0.87 17.88
N ASP A 94 23.24 0.13 17.09
CA ASP A 94 24.14 1.19 17.56
C ASP A 94 23.51 2.04 18.67
N LEU A 95 22.21 2.33 18.57
CA LEU A 95 21.46 3.09 19.58
C LEU A 95 21.23 2.29 20.86
N GLU A 96 20.87 1.00 20.75
CA GLU A 96 20.73 0.08 21.87
C GLU A 96 22.05 -0.02 22.65
N LYS A 97 23.18 -0.20 21.95
CA LYS A 97 24.51 -0.23 22.58
C LYS A 97 24.85 1.07 23.32
N LYS A 98 24.56 2.23 22.70
CA LYS A 98 24.77 3.54 23.35
C LYS A 98 23.88 3.70 24.58
N LEU A 99 22.64 3.22 24.52
CA LEU A 99 21.72 3.27 25.65
C LEU A 99 22.26 2.44 26.83
N SER A 100 22.75 1.21 26.57
CA SER A 100 23.39 0.39 27.62
C SER A 100 24.63 1.05 28.22
N GLU A 101 25.48 1.71 27.42
CA GLU A 101 26.63 2.45 27.94
C GLU A 101 26.23 3.62 28.87
N PHE A 102 25.08 4.24 28.60
CA PHE A 102 24.50 5.27 29.48
C PHE A 102 23.90 4.68 30.75
N GLU A 103 23.27 3.51 30.68
CA GLU A 103 22.65 2.81 31.82
C GLU A 103 23.70 2.20 32.76
N ASP A 104 24.79 1.65 32.22
CA ASP A 104 25.89 1.02 32.98
C ASP A 104 26.82 2.02 33.67
N ARG A 105 26.70 3.33 33.36
CA ARG A 105 27.41 4.37 34.10
C ARG A 105 26.70 4.59 35.44
N PRO A 106 27.26 4.17 36.59
CA PRO A 106 26.71 4.58 37.87
C PRO A 106 26.65 6.11 37.91
N ILE A 107 25.51 6.66 38.31
CA ILE A 107 25.25 8.10 38.45
C ILE A 107 26.19 8.64 39.53
N ASN A 108 27.47 8.87 39.21
CA ASN A 108 28.45 9.51 40.07
C ASN A 108 28.31 11.05 39.97
N PHE A 109 27.08 11.57 39.99
CA PHE A 109 26.83 13.01 40.07
C PHE A 109 27.17 13.61 41.44
N LEU A 110 27.71 12.82 42.37
CA LEU A 110 28.03 13.23 43.75
C LEU A 110 29.54 13.33 44.06
N ALA A 111 30.42 13.21 43.07
CA ALA A 111 31.87 13.29 43.29
C ALA A 111 32.47 14.71 43.19
N ASN A 112 31.64 15.76 43.29
CA ASN A 112 32.13 17.15 43.39
C ASN A 112 31.88 17.68 44.82
N PRO A 113 32.92 17.84 45.65
CA PRO A 113 32.79 18.41 47.00
C PRO A 113 32.37 19.89 47.02
N ASP A 114 32.42 20.59 45.89
CA ASP A 114 32.17 22.05 45.79
C ASP A 114 30.70 22.45 45.54
N LEU A 115 29.77 21.49 45.41
CA LEU A 115 28.33 21.78 45.31
C LEU A 115 27.64 21.74 46.68
N THR A 116 28.20 22.45 47.66
CA THR A 116 27.53 22.70 48.95
C THR A 116 26.42 23.75 48.88
N TYR A 117 25.87 24.00 47.68
CA TYR A 117 24.57 24.65 47.58
C TYR A 117 23.51 23.59 47.82
N SER A 118 23.03 23.50 49.06
CA SER A 118 21.74 22.89 49.39
C SER A 118 20.69 23.43 48.43
N ARG A 119 20.43 22.70 47.35
CA ARG A 119 19.32 23.00 46.45
C ARG A 119 18.06 22.87 47.29
N PRO A 120 17.26 23.94 47.48
CA PRO A 120 16.03 23.82 48.23
C PRO A 120 15.14 22.81 47.49
N THR A 121 14.98 21.61 48.02
CA THR A 121 14.02 20.66 47.50
C THR A 121 12.64 21.26 47.74
N VAL A 122 11.94 21.61 46.66
CA VAL A 122 10.56 22.05 46.76
C VAL A 122 9.76 20.90 47.34
N LYS A 123 9.10 21.13 48.48
CA LYS A 123 8.36 20.10 49.22
C LYS A 123 7.32 19.44 48.33
N SER A 124 7.22 18.12 48.44
CA SER A 124 6.20 17.33 47.74
C SER A 124 4.80 17.79 48.15
N LEU A 125 3.96 18.05 47.16
CA LEU A 125 2.54 18.38 47.35
C LEU A 125 1.77 17.13 47.78
N THR A 126 0.68 17.30 48.52
CA THR A 126 -0.24 16.19 48.86
C THR A 126 -1.48 16.25 47.96
N PHE A 127 -1.97 15.09 47.54
CA PHE A 127 -3.23 14.98 46.79
C PHE A 127 -4.17 14.03 47.53
N ASP A 128 -5.30 14.57 47.98
CA ASP A 128 -6.35 13.84 48.69
C ASP A 128 -7.64 13.68 47.88
N GLY A 129 -7.66 14.25 46.66
CA GLY A 129 -8.82 14.29 45.78
C GLY A 129 -9.73 15.51 45.95
N GLN A 130 -9.39 16.49 46.82
CA GLN A 130 -10.21 17.71 47.00
C GLN A 130 -9.94 18.79 45.94
N THR A 131 -8.71 18.88 45.46
CA THR A 131 -8.35 19.78 44.36
C THR A 131 -8.54 19.05 43.04
N PHE A 132 -8.90 19.75 41.97
CA PHE A 132 -8.96 19.14 40.63
C PHE A 132 -7.63 18.47 40.27
N TRP A 133 -7.71 17.25 39.76
CA TRP A 133 -6.56 16.46 39.37
C TRP A 133 -5.67 17.19 38.35
N THR A 134 -6.27 17.94 37.42
CA THR A 134 -5.58 18.75 36.41
C THR A 134 -4.68 19.83 37.03
N VAL A 135 -5.15 20.47 38.10
CA VAL A 135 -4.39 21.47 38.85
C VAL A 135 -3.21 20.82 39.58
N PHE A 136 -3.45 19.71 40.28
CA PHE A 136 -2.39 18.98 40.99
C PHE A 136 -1.33 18.44 40.02
N LYS A 137 -1.75 17.84 38.90
CA LYS A 137 -0.86 17.30 37.85
C LYS A 137 0.06 18.39 37.29
N THR A 138 -0.49 19.58 37.03
CA THR A 138 0.29 20.72 36.53
C THR A 138 1.33 21.17 37.55
N GLN A 139 0.94 21.32 38.83
CA GLN A 139 1.86 21.71 39.89
C GLN A 139 2.94 20.65 40.13
N PHE A 140 2.56 19.37 40.11
CA PHE A 140 3.48 18.24 40.23
C PHE A 140 4.50 18.21 39.09
N ASP A 141 4.06 18.47 37.85
CA ASP A 141 4.96 18.49 36.69
C ASP A 141 5.97 19.66 36.77
N VAL A 142 5.56 20.84 37.25
CA VAL A 142 6.47 21.97 37.54
C VAL A 142 7.49 21.58 38.62
N VAL A 143 7.05 21.07 39.77
CA VAL A 143 7.94 20.64 40.86
C VAL A 143 8.91 19.54 40.42
N SER A 144 8.43 18.59 39.63
CA SER A 144 9.26 17.51 39.12
C SER A 144 10.34 17.98 38.14
N SER A 145 10.04 19.02 37.36
CA SER A 145 10.97 19.61 36.39
C SER A 145 12.02 20.45 37.11
N GLU A 146 11.59 21.29 38.05
CA GLU A 146 12.49 22.06 38.92
C GLU A 146 13.43 21.13 39.69
N ASN A 147 12.91 20.03 40.26
CA ASN A 147 13.73 19.08 41.01
C ASN A 147 14.52 18.09 40.13
N GLY A 148 14.34 18.10 38.80
CA GLY A 148 15.05 17.21 37.87
C GLY A 148 14.73 15.72 38.06
N TRP A 149 13.51 15.39 38.48
CA TRP A 149 13.11 14.00 38.71
C TRP A 149 12.98 13.22 37.39
N ASN A 150 13.59 12.03 37.34
CA ASN A 150 13.35 11.05 36.27
C ASN A 150 12.00 10.32 36.50
N ASN A 151 11.52 9.57 35.51
CA ASN A 151 10.19 8.93 35.57
C ASN A 151 10.01 8.00 36.79
N ARG A 152 11.07 7.31 37.20
CA ARG A 152 11.05 6.44 38.39
C ARG A 152 10.83 7.25 39.66
N VAL A 153 11.59 8.34 39.85
CA VAL A 153 11.44 9.24 41.00
C VAL A 153 10.09 9.95 40.97
N LYS A 154 9.61 10.36 39.79
CA LYS A 154 8.27 10.94 39.62
C LYS A 154 7.17 9.95 40.04
N ALA A 155 7.29 8.67 39.68
CA ALA A 155 6.31 7.65 40.07
C ALA A 155 6.26 7.47 41.60
N SER A 156 7.42 7.21 42.24
CA SER A 156 7.49 7.04 43.70
C SER A 156 7.02 8.29 44.46
N GLN A 157 7.37 9.48 43.95
CA GLN A 157 6.98 10.73 44.59
C GLN A 157 5.49 11.03 44.40
N LEU A 158 4.91 10.68 43.25
CA LEU A 158 3.47 10.79 43.01
C LEU A 158 2.71 9.87 43.97
N GLU A 159 3.12 8.61 44.12
CA GLU A 159 2.52 7.68 45.09
C GLU A 159 2.63 8.19 46.52
N ALA A 160 3.82 8.66 46.92
CA ALA A 160 4.08 9.21 48.25
C ALA A 160 3.29 10.52 48.52
N SER A 161 2.80 11.18 47.47
CA SER A 161 1.96 12.37 47.55
C SER A 161 0.47 12.05 47.73
N LEU A 162 0.01 10.84 47.39
CA LEU A 162 -1.41 10.47 47.49
C LEU A 162 -1.85 10.25 48.94
N ARG A 163 -3.01 10.75 49.32
CA ARG A 163 -3.64 10.58 50.63
C ARG A 163 -5.12 10.27 50.46
N GLY A 164 -5.75 9.72 51.50
CA GLY A 164 -7.19 9.47 51.52
C GLY A 164 -7.70 8.70 50.30
N SER A 165 -8.80 9.16 49.70
CA SER A 165 -9.45 8.52 48.55
C SER A 165 -8.56 8.45 47.30
N ALA A 166 -7.58 9.35 47.17
CA ALA A 166 -6.63 9.29 46.07
C ALA A 166 -5.63 8.13 46.21
N ALA A 167 -5.23 7.80 47.45
CA ALA A 167 -4.33 6.67 47.69
C ALA A 167 -4.99 5.31 47.40
N GLU A 168 -6.32 5.22 47.51
CA GLU A 168 -7.08 3.99 47.19
C GLU A 168 -6.93 3.56 45.74
N VAL A 169 -6.65 4.49 44.82
CA VAL A 169 -6.40 4.20 43.40
C VAL A 169 -5.23 3.21 43.23
N LEU A 170 -4.30 3.20 44.18
CA LEU A 170 -3.14 2.30 44.16
C LEU A 170 -3.50 0.83 44.50
N GLN A 171 -4.66 0.55 45.10
CA GLN A 171 -5.02 -0.83 45.50
C GLN A 171 -5.20 -1.79 44.32
N GLY A 172 -5.53 -1.27 43.13
CA GLY A 172 -5.67 -2.06 41.88
C GLY A 172 -4.43 -2.06 40.99
N ILE A 173 -3.31 -1.49 41.47
CA ILE A 173 -2.13 -1.18 40.67
C ILE A 173 -0.94 -1.99 41.20
N PRO A 174 -0.35 -2.91 40.41
CA PRO A 174 0.94 -3.55 40.70
C PRO A 174 2.04 -2.60 41.20
N SER A 175 2.96 -3.07 42.04
CA SER A 175 3.96 -2.20 42.69
C SER A 175 5.09 -1.70 41.77
N ASP A 176 5.26 -2.27 40.58
CA ASP A 176 6.31 -1.92 39.61
C ASP A 176 5.68 -1.30 38.35
N LYS A 177 5.03 -0.15 38.53
CA LYS A 177 4.30 0.52 37.44
C LYS A 177 5.01 1.77 36.98
N ASP A 178 4.82 2.03 35.69
CA ASP A 178 5.23 3.28 35.07
C ASP A 178 4.38 4.46 35.54
N LEU A 179 5.02 5.63 35.63
CA LEU A 179 4.40 6.92 35.94
C LEU A 179 3.08 7.15 35.19
N MET A 180 3.02 6.71 33.93
CA MET A 180 1.84 6.88 33.08
C MET A 180 0.64 6.07 33.57
N THR A 181 0.84 4.86 34.10
CA THR A 181 -0.26 4.04 34.60
C THR A 181 -0.90 4.64 35.83
N ILE A 182 -0.10 5.21 36.73
CA ILE A 182 -0.58 5.89 37.94
C ILE A 182 -1.34 7.17 37.55
N LYS A 183 -0.80 7.98 36.63
CA LYS A 183 -1.47 9.19 36.13
C LYS A 183 -2.83 8.86 35.48
N ASN A 184 -2.91 7.81 34.67
CA ASN A 184 -4.16 7.42 34.01
C ASN A 184 -5.24 6.94 34.99
N ALA A 185 -4.85 6.20 36.04
CA ALA A 185 -5.79 5.74 37.04
C ALA A 185 -6.34 6.89 37.90
N LEU A 186 -5.50 7.88 38.22
CA LEU A 186 -5.92 9.11 38.89
C LEU A 186 -6.83 9.97 37.99
N GLU A 187 -6.51 10.07 36.70
CA GLU A 187 -7.36 10.75 35.70
C GLU A 187 -8.74 10.09 35.57
N ALA A 188 -8.80 8.76 35.58
CA ALA A 188 -10.06 8.03 35.49
C ALA A 188 -10.97 8.23 36.71
N ARG A 189 -10.38 8.43 37.91
CA ARG A 189 -11.15 8.58 39.16
C ARG A 189 -11.42 10.04 39.55
N PHE A 190 -10.50 10.95 39.25
CA PHE A 190 -10.50 12.35 39.70
C PHE A 190 -10.38 13.38 38.56
N GLY A 191 -10.40 12.95 37.30
CA GLY A 191 -10.48 13.85 36.15
C GLY A 191 -11.76 14.70 36.18
N ASP A 192 -11.86 15.68 35.30
CA ASP A 192 -12.84 16.78 35.31
C ASP A 192 -14.34 16.36 35.29
N SER A 193 -14.65 15.06 35.28
CA SER A 193 -16.00 14.48 35.17
C SER A 193 -16.65 14.03 36.49
N HIS A 194 -16.01 14.19 37.66
CA HIS A 194 -16.48 13.59 38.93
C HIS A 194 -16.68 14.54 40.13
N LEU A 195 -16.88 15.84 39.91
CA LEU A 195 -17.37 16.77 40.94
C LEU A 195 -18.75 17.32 40.54
N ILE A 196 -19.81 16.57 40.86
CA ILE A 196 -21.15 17.10 41.16
C ILE A 196 -21.47 16.68 42.59
#